data_AF-A0A932CP44-F1
#
_entry.id   AF-A0A932CP44-F1
#
_cell.length_a   1.000
_cell.length_b   1.000
_cell.length_c   1.000
_cell.angle_alpha   90.00
_cell.angle_beta   90.00
_cell.angle_gamma   90.00
#
_symmetry.space_group_name_H-M   'P 1'
#
loop_
_entity.id
_entity.type
_entity.pdbx_description
1 polymer ?
#
loop_
_entity_poly.entity_id
_entity_poly.type
_entity_poly.pdbx_seq_one_letter_code
_entity_poly.pdbx_strand_id
1 'polypeptide(L)'
;MRYRIGIDSGGTFTDIMVAEEDGKIHSLKVPSTPRDPSLSFLEGVRRALEELGAGPEQVEAVLHGTTVATNALLESKFPAIGLVVIRGFREILEIARQTVPGEWGSIYVWVKPPRVAPLEREPEAVQLDVIRGLVSPESARQDYGVSLRPEGWEIAREETLRLREEIRQARGRLKVIDRGEGFQQLLREGRVSLTTSDEG
;
A
#
# COMPACT_ATOMS: atom_id res chain seq x y z
N MET A 1 31.42 9.78 26.45
CA MET A 1 30.95 8.61 25.69
C MET A 1 29.67 9.01 24.98
N ARG A 2 29.67 8.86 23.65
CA ARG A 2 28.49 9.07 22.80
C ARG A 2 27.96 7.75 22.26
N TYR A 3 26.66 7.68 22.06
CA TYR A 3 25.95 6.49 21.61
C TYR A 3 25.22 6.77 20.29
N ARG A 4 25.24 5.78 19.40
CA ARG A 4 24.42 5.74 18.18
C ARG A 4 23.43 4.60 18.30
N ILE A 5 22.15 4.89 18.10
CA ILE A 5 21.08 3.91 18.30
C ILE A 5 20.47 3.55 16.95
N GLY A 6 20.51 2.26 16.59
CA GLY A 6 19.76 1.69 15.48
C GLY A 6 18.48 1.02 15.97
N ILE A 7 17.37 1.25 15.29
CA ILE A 7 16.05 0.74 15.66
C ILE A 7 15.41 0.10 14.43
N ASP A 8 14.95 -1.14 14.54
CA ASP A 8 14.14 -1.79 13.52
C ASP A 8 12.77 -2.19 14.08
N SER A 9 11.68 -1.67 13.48
CA SER A 9 10.31 -1.92 13.92
C SER A 9 9.47 -2.59 12.82
N GLY A 10 8.48 -3.41 13.22
CA GLY A 10 7.45 -3.92 12.31
C GLY A 10 7.24 -5.43 12.30
N GLY A 11 8.01 -6.18 13.09
CA GLY A 11 7.74 -7.58 13.44
C GLY A 11 7.07 -7.72 14.81
N THR A 12 7.13 -8.93 15.39
CA THR A 12 6.67 -9.22 16.77
C THR A 12 7.43 -8.42 17.82
N PHE A 13 8.71 -8.13 17.55
CA PHE A 13 9.58 -7.33 18.40
C PHE A 13 10.11 -6.12 17.62
N THR A 14 10.43 -5.06 18.35
CA THR A 14 11.25 -3.95 17.90
C THR A 14 12.67 -4.21 18.39
N ASP A 15 13.60 -4.26 17.46
CA ASP A 15 15.01 -4.53 17.71
C ASP A 15 15.75 -3.20 17.91
N ILE A 16 16.52 -3.11 19.00
CA ILE A 16 17.33 -1.93 19.33
C ILE A 16 18.79 -2.36 19.37
N MET A 17 19.65 -1.61 18.68
CA MET A 17 21.09 -1.76 18.74
C MET A 17 21.73 -0.43 19.17
N VAL A 18 22.67 -0.47 20.09
CA VAL A 18 23.42 0.71 20.53
C VAL A 18 24.90 0.49 20.25
N ALA A 19 25.50 1.39 19.48
CA ALA A 19 26.93 1.40 19.21
C ALA A 19 27.61 2.50 20.01
N GLU A 20 28.66 2.13 20.75
CA GLU A 20 29.56 3.04 21.45
C GLU A 20 30.62 3.64 20.51
N GLU A 21 31.34 4.67 20.97
CA GLU A 21 32.46 5.28 20.22
C GLU A 21 33.64 4.31 20.03
N ASP A 22 33.85 3.37 20.95
CA ASP A 22 34.92 2.37 20.89
C ASP A 22 34.58 1.14 20.02
N GLY A 23 33.37 1.11 19.45
CA GLY A 23 32.88 0.04 18.59
C GLY A 23 32.15 -1.08 19.34
N LYS A 24 31.99 -1.01 20.67
CA LYS A 24 31.15 -1.97 21.40
C LYS A 24 29.68 -1.81 21.01
N ILE A 25 28.98 -2.94 20.89
CA ILE A 25 27.58 -3.00 20.49
C ILE A 25 26.76 -3.67 21.59
N HIS A 26 25.63 -3.06 21.92
CA HIS A 26 24.59 -3.60 22.79
C HIS A 26 23.33 -3.82 21.99
N SER A 27 22.53 -4.82 22.39
CA SER A 27 21.26 -5.11 21.72
C SER A 27 20.20 -5.50 22.73
N LEU A 28 18.99 -5.01 22.52
CA LEU A 28 17.81 -5.42 23.28
C LEU A 28 16.60 -5.53 22.36
N LYS A 29 15.63 -6.32 22.81
CA LYS A 29 14.34 -6.49 22.14
C LYS A 29 13.23 -6.01 23.04
N VAL A 30 12.29 -5.25 22.48
CA VAL A 30 11.05 -4.89 23.15
C VAL A 30 9.86 -5.38 22.33
N PRO A 31 8.77 -5.85 22.95
CA PRO A 31 7.56 -6.22 22.20
C PRO A 31 7.09 -5.05 21.32
N SER A 32 6.76 -5.34 20.06
CA SER A 32 6.20 -4.33 19.16
C SER A 32 4.80 -3.93 19.60
N THR A 33 4.43 -2.70 19.30
CA THR A 33 3.06 -2.19 19.51
C THR A 33 2.41 -1.86 18.16
N PRO A 34 1.77 -2.83 17.45
CA PRO A 34 1.35 -2.63 16.06
C PRO A 34 0.35 -1.48 15.83
N ARG A 35 -0.48 -1.18 16.84
CA ARG A 35 -1.43 -0.07 16.78
C ARG A 35 -0.75 1.30 16.91
N ASP A 36 0.40 1.35 17.57
CA ASP A 36 1.20 2.55 17.75
C ASP A 36 2.70 2.18 17.92
N PRO A 37 3.43 2.03 16.80
CA PRO A 37 4.84 1.65 16.82
C PRO A 37 5.74 2.66 17.55
N SER A 38 5.28 3.89 17.79
CA SER A 38 6.04 4.90 18.51
C SER A 38 6.29 4.50 19.98
N LEU A 39 5.38 3.72 20.56
CA LEU A 39 5.48 3.28 21.95
C LEU A 39 6.64 2.29 22.15
N SER A 40 6.76 1.29 21.27
CA SER A 40 7.88 0.33 21.33
C SER A 40 9.20 0.99 20.95
N PHE A 41 9.19 1.99 20.05
CA PHE A 41 10.37 2.81 19.76
C PHE A 41 10.87 3.55 21.02
N LEU A 42 9.99 4.31 21.68
CA LEU A 42 10.36 5.14 22.84
C LEU A 42 10.80 4.27 24.03
N GLU A 43 10.09 3.17 24.28
CA GLU A 43 10.45 2.22 25.33
C GLU A 43 11.79 1.55 25.05
N GLY A 44 12.05 1.19 23.79
CA GLY A 44 13.33 0.61 23.37
C GLY A 44 14.50 1.56 23.64
N VAL A 45 14.38 2.83 23.27
CA VAL A 45 15.41 3.86 23.53
C VAL A 45 15.61 4.06 25.04
N ARG A 46 14.52 4.23 25.80
CA ARG A 46 14.57 4.44 27.25
C ARG A 46 15.31 3.30 27.95
N ARG A 47 14.93 2.05 27.67
CA ARG A 47 15.56 0.88 28.27
C ARG A 47 17.03 0.73 27.89
N ALA A 48 17.37 1.02 26.62
CA ALA A 48 18.76 0.96 26.17
C ALA A 48 19.66 1.91 26.95
N LEU A 49 19.18 3.15 27.17
CA LEU A 49 19.91 4.16 27.94
C LEU A 49 20.00 3.80 29.43
N GLU A 50 18.93 3.26 30.01
CA GLU A 50 18.92 2.80 31.41
C GLU A 50 19.92 1.66 31.66
N GLU A 51 19.97 0.66 30.78
CA GLU A 51 20.92 -0.46 30.89
C GLU A 51 22.38 0.00 30.78
N LEU A 52 22.63 1.12 30.08
CA LEU A 52 23.95 1.73 29.93
C LEU A 52 24.27 2.80 30.98
N GLY A 53 23.30 3.17 31.84
CA GLY A 53 23.43 4.30 32.76
C GLY A 53 23.67 5.63 32.04
N ALA A 54 23.16 5.78 30.81
CA ALA A 54 23.37 6.92 29.95
C ALA A 54 22.17 7.87 29.91
N GLY A 55 22.42 9.16 29.67
CA GLY A 55 21.38 10.17 29.44
C GLY A 55 21.10 10.42 27.94
N PRO A 56 19.93 10.98 27.59
CA PRO A 56 19.59 11.34 26.21
C PRO A 56 20.59 12.29 25.54
N GLU A 57 21.23 13.16 26.31
CA GLU A 57 22.27 14.09 25.84
C GLU A 57 23.54 13.41 25.32
N GLN A 58 23.71 12.12 25.63
CA GLN A 58 24.82 11.30 25.14
C GLN A 58 24.48 10.60 23.82
N VAL A 59 23.24 10.69 23.33
CA VAL A 59 22.83 10.13 22.05
C VAL A 59 23.23 11.07 20.92
N GLU A 60 24.15 10.62 20.07
CA GLU A 60 24.62 11.35 18.91
C GLU A 60 23.67 11.22 17.72
N ALA A 61 23.13 10.00 17.52
CA ALA A 61 22.25 9.71 16.39
C ALA A 61 21.27 8.59 16.71
N VAL A 62 20.09 8.68 16.09
CA VAL A 62 19.11 7.60 16.04
C VAL A 62 18.79 7.28 14.59
N LEU A 63 19.03 6.03 14.19
CA LEU A 63 18.72 5.50 12.88
C LEU A 63 17.48 4.62 13.01
N HIS A 64 16.39 5.02 12.36
CA HIS A 64 15.13 4.29 12.40
C HIS A 64 14.87 3.56 11.09
N GLY A 65 15.00 2.23 11.12
CA GLY A 65 14.45 1.32 10.13
C GLY A 65 13.05 0.86 10.55
N THR A 66 12.17 0.69 9.57
CA THR A 66 10.86 0.10 9.81
C THR A 66 10.39 -0.69 8.61
N THR A 67 9.72 -1.80 8.88
CA THR A 67 9.04 -2.66 7.91
C THR A 67 7.53 -2.40 7.86
N VAL A 68 6.99 -1.48 8.68
CA VAL A 68 5.54 -1.19 8.75
C VAL A 68 4.96 -0.83 7.38
N ALA A 69 5.65 0.04 6.62
CA ALA A 69 5.18 0.44 5.29
C ALA A 69 5.22 -0.73 4.29
N THR A 70 6.29 -1.52 4.30
CA THR A 70 6.43 -2.68 3.42
C THR A 70 5.39 -3.75 3.72
N ASN A 71 5.15 -4.04 5.01
CA ASN A 71 4.12 -4.99 5.44
C ASN A 71 2.72 -4.50 5.07
N ALA A 72 2.43 -3.21 5.24
CA ALA A 72 1.16 -2.63 4.80
C ALA A 72 0.94 -2.81 3.29
N LEU A 73 1.98 -2.68 2.46
CA LEU A 73 1.91 -2.92 1.02
C LEU A 73 1.70 -4.41 0.70
N LEU A 74 2.46 -5.31 1.33
CA LEU A 74 2.36 -6.76 1.11
C LEU A 74 1.01 -7.33 1.54
N GLU A 75 0.46 -6.82 2.65
CA GLU A 75 -0.83 -7.26 3.20
C GLU A 75 -2.03 -6.50 2.63
N SER A 76 -1.80 -5.57 1.68
CA SER A 76 -2.83 -4.66 1.15
C SER A 76 -3.60 -3.89 2.22
N LYS A 77 -2.94 -3.57 3.34
CA LYS A 77 -3.49 -2.82 4.47
C LYS A 77 -3.17 -1.34 4.36
N PHE A 78 -3.76 -0.68 3.38
CA PHE A 78 -3.66 0.76 3.19
C PHE A 78 -5.03 1.36 2.87
N PRO A 79 -5.25 2.66 3.15
CA PRO A 79 -6.48 3.34 2.76
C PRO A 79 -6.69 3.29 1.24
N ALA A 80 -7.94 3.40 0.79
CA ALA A 80 -8.24 3.49 -0.64
C ALA A 80 -7.45 4.63 -1.31
N ILE A 81 -6.86 4.34 -2.47
CA ILE A 81 -6.02 5.26 -3.23
C ILE A 81 -6.71 5.60 -4.55
N GLY A 82 -6.72 6.88 -4.91
CA GLY A 82 -7.11 7.35 -6.25
C GLY A 82 -5.88 7.68 -7.09
N LEU A 83 -5.94 7.39 -8.39
CA LEU A 83 -4.91 7.76 -9.36
C LEU A 83 -5.41 8.94 -10.21
N VAL A 84 -4.66 10.05 -10.21
CA VAL A 84 -4.92 11.20 -11.09
C VAL A 84 -3.94 11.15 -12.25
N VAL A 85 -4.46 11.15 -13.48
CA VAL A 85 -3.70 11.05 -14.73
C VAL A 85 -4.24 12.01 -15.77
N ILE A 86 -3.46 12.24 -16.83
CA ILE A 86 -3.90 12.96 -18.01
C ILE A 86 -5.02 12.17 -18.70
N ARG A 87 -6.00 12.88 -19.26
CA ARG A 87 -7.08 12.28 -20.07
C ARG A 87 -6.49 11.36 -21.14
N GLY A 88 -7.00 10.13 -21.22
CA GLY A 88 -6.50 9.09 -22.14
C GLY A 88 -5.39 8.20 -21.56
N PHE A 89 -4.94 8.41 -20.32
CA PHE A 89 -3.90 7.60 -19.66
C PHE A 89 -4.40 6.84 -18.42
N ARG A 90 -5.71 6.54 -18.34
CA ARG A 90 -6.34 5.87 -17.20
C ARG A 90 -5.73 4.48 -16.92
N GLU A 91 -5.26 3.83 -17.98
CA GLU A 91 -4.68 2.49 -17.99
C GLU A 91 -3.16 2.48 -17.69
N ILE A 92 -2.55 3.60 -17.29
CA ILE A 92 -1.08 3.68 -17.15
C ILE A 92 -0.49 2.69 -16.14
N LEU A 93 -1.19 2.42 -15.03
CA LEU A 93 -0.77 1.37 -14.09
C LEU A 93 -1.00 -0.04 -14.66
N GLU A 94 -1.96 -0.17 -15.59
CA GLU A 94 -2.24 -1.42 -16.27
C GLU A 94 -1.16 -1.79 -17.28
N ILE A 95 -0.70 -0.81 -18.06
CA ILE A 95 0.39 -0.98 -19.02
C ILE A 95 1.74 -1.11 -18.28
N ALA A 96 1.90 -0.37 -17.18
CA ALA A 96 3.15 -0.23 -16.45
C ALA A 96 4.31 0.11 -17.42
N ARG A 97 5.44 -0.59 -17.33
CA ARG A 97 6.60 -0.42 -18.23
C ARG A 97 6.75 -1.53 -19.26
N GLN A 98 5.70 -2.34 -19.47
CA GLN A 98 5.77 -3.57 -20.27
C GLN A 98 6.92 -4.53 -19.85
N THR A 99 7.45 -4.35 -18.63
CA THR A 99 8.51 -5.18 -18.09
C THR A 99 7.86 -6.38 -17.39
N VAL A 100 8.21 -7.58 -17.82
CA VAL A 100 7.87 -8.81 -17.12
C VAL A 100 9.00 -9.12 -16.14
N PRO A 101 8.74 -9.21 -14.82
CA PRO A 101 9.75 -9.61 -13.85
C PRO A 101 10.18 -11.07 -14.06
N GLY A 102 11.48 -11.34 -13.96
CA GLY A 102 12.04 -12.69 -14.02
C GLY A 102 12.86 -12.96 -15.28
N GLU A 103 13.13 -14.24 -15.52
CA GLU A 103 13.91 -14.70 -16.68
C GLU A 103 13.05 -14.72 -17.96
N TRP A 104 13.66 -15.04 -19.10
CA TRP A 104 12.99 -15.01 -20.41
C TRP A 104 11.68 -15.84 -20.47
N GLY A 105 11.58 -16.92 -19.68
CA GLY A 105 10.37 -17.74 -19.58
C GLY A 105 9.20 -17.10 -18.81
N SER A 106 9.45 -16.05 -18.02
CA SER A 106 8.42 -15.44 -17.17
C SER A 106 7.28 -14.81 -17.96
N ILE A 107 7.49 -14.44 -19.23
CA ILE A 107 6.44 -13.85 -20.08
C ILE A 107 5.22 -14.76 -20.27
N TYR A 108 5.41 -16.08 -20.18
CA TYR A 108 4.36 -17.06 -20.42
C TYR A 108 3.53 -17.38 -19.18
N VAL A 109 4.06 -17.08 -17.98
CA VAL A 109 3.49 -17.52 -16.70
C VAL A 109 3.22 -16.38 -15.74
N TRP A 110 3.74 -15.18 -16.01
CA TRP A 110 3.60 -14.06 -15.11
C TRP A 110 2.17 -13.52 -15.12
N VAL A 111 1.50 -13.67 -13.99
CA VAL A 111 0.23 -13.04 -13.70
C VAL A 111 0.48 -11.71 -13.02
N LYS A 112 -0.05 -10.66 -13.63
CA LYS A 112 0.11 -9.29 -13.15
C LYS A 112 -0.66 -9.11 -11.83
N PRO A 113 0.00 -8.68 -10.73
CA PRO A 113 -0.70 -8.54 -9.45
C PRO A 113 -1.74 -7.42 -9.51
N PRO A 114 -2.79 -7.49 -8.66
CA PRO A 114 -3.75 -6.39 -8.47
C PRO A 114 -3.04 -5.06 -8.25
N ARG A 115 -3.61 -3.98 -8.79
CA ARG A 115 -3.05 -2.64 -8.63
C ARG A 115 -3.48 -2.06 -7.29
N VAL A 116 -2.62 -1.25 -6.68
CA VAL A 116 -2.96 -0.46 -5.47
C VAL A 116 -4.15 0.50 -5.69
N ALA A 117 -4.40 0.86 -6.95
CA ALA A 117 -5.60 1.55 -7.41
C ALA A 117 -6.14 0.79 -8.64
N PRO A 118 -7.01 -0.23 -8.44
CA PRO A 118 -7.56 -1.01 -9.53
C PRO A 118 -8.37 -0.11 -10.48
N LEU A 119 -8.19 -0.33 -11.77
CA LEU A 119 -9.05 0.28 -12.78
C LEU A 119 -10.44 -0.34 -12.67
N GLU A 120 -11.50 0.46 -12.78
CA GLU A 120 -12.79 -0.11 -13.16
C GLU A 120 -12.70 -0.57 -14.62
N ARG A 121 -12.39 -1.85 -14.78
CA ARG A 121 -12.26 -2.53 -16.07
C ARG A 121 -13.63 -2.90 -16.61
N GLU A 122 -13.79 -2.96 -17.93
CA GLU A 122 -15.02 -3.50 -18.53
C GLU A 122 -15.30 -4.92 -18.00
N PRO A 123 -16.54 -5.25 -17.59
CA PRO A 123 -16.90 -6.58 -17.09
C PRO A 123 -16.48 -7.72 -18.04
N GLU A 124 -16.56 -7.48 -19.35
CA GLU A 124 -16.14 -8.40 -20.42
C GLU A 124 -14.63 -8.67 -20.41
N ALA A 125 -13.81 -7.67 -20.10
CA ALA A 125 -12.37 -7.86 -19.97
C ALA A 125 -12.01 -8.68 -18.72
N VAL A 126 -12.70 -8.43 -17.61
CA VAL A 126 -12.52 -9.19 -16.36
C VAL A 126 -13.01 -10.63 -16.53
N GLN A 127 -14.15 -10.84 -17.20
CA GLN A 127 -14.66 -12.16 -17.57
C GLN A 127 -13.62 -12.96 -18.35
N LEU A 128 -13.01 -12.35 -19.38
CA LEU A 128 -11.98 -13.01 -20.18
C LEU A 128 -10.75 -13.38 -19.34
N ASP A 129 -10.34 -12.51 -18.42
CA ASP A 129 -9.21 -12.78 -17.52
C ASP A 129 -9.52 -13.93 -16.55
N VAL A 130 -10.77 -14.07 -16.09
CA VAL A 130 -11.21 -15.23 -15.28
C VAL A 130 -11.23 -16.51 -16.10
N ILE A 131 -11.76 -16.48 -17.32
CA ILE A 131 -11.75 -17.63 -18.25
C ILE A 131 -10.31 -18.09 -18.53
N ARG A 132 -9.36 -17.15 -18.62
CA ARG A 132 -7.93 -17.42 -18.84
C ARG A 132 -7.19 -17.84 -17.57
N GLY A 133 -7.84 -17.84 -16.40
CA GLY A 133 -7.22 -18.17 -15.12
C GLY A 133 -6.23 -17.11 -14.62
N LEU A 134 -6.28 -15.89 -15.16
CA LEU A 134 -5.42 -14.77 -14.74
C LEU A 134 -5.98 -14.04 -13.51
N VAL A 135 -7.30 -14.12 -13.31
CA VAL A 135 -8.01 -13.53 -12.17
C VAL A 135 -8.90 -14.61 -11.56
N SER A 136 -8.94 -14.71 -10.23
CA SER A 136 -9.88 -15.61 -9.57
C SER A 136 -11.29 -15.00 -9.58
N PRO A 137 -12.36 -15.80 -9.58
CA PRO A 137 -13.73 -15.27 -9.46
C PRO A 137 -13.96 -14.41 -8.22
N GLU A 138 -13.23 -14.71 -7.14
CA GLU A 138 -13.24 -13.92 -5.91
C GLU A 138 -12.60 -12.54 -6.12
N SER A 139 -11.41 -12.47 -6.74
CA SER A 139 -10.74 -11.21 -7.08
C SER A 139 -11.53 -10.40 -8.11
N ALA A 140 -12.18 -11.04 -9.07
CA ALA A 140 -13.11 -10.39 -10.00
C ALA A 140 -14.23 -9.63 -9.24
N ARG A 141 -14.79 -10.25 -8.21
CA ARG A 141 -15.83 -9.66 -7.35
C ARG A 141 -15.27 -8.55 -6.44
N GLN A 142 -14.16 -8.82 -5.75
CA GLN A 142 -13.61 -7.93 -4.71
C GLN A 142 -12.91 -6.70 -5.30
N ASP A 143 -12.06 -6.90 -6.32
CA ASP A 143 -11.16 -5.85 -6.83
C ASP A 143 -11.78 -5.05 -7.99
N TYR A 144 -12.64 -5.69 -8.79
CA TYR A 144 -13.21 -5.11 -10.00
C TYR A 144 -14.75 -4.94 -9.96
N GLY A 145 -15.39 -5.44 -8.89
CA GLY A 145 -16.85 -5.40 -8.74
C GLY A 145 -17.61 -6.21 -9.79
N VAL A 146 -16.97 -7.23 -10.40
CA VAL A 146 -17.56 -8.06 -11.45
C VAL A 146 -17.99 -9.40 -10.88
N SER A 147 -19.29 -9.69 -10.95
CA SER A 147 -19.83 -11.00 -10.58
C SER A 147 -19.98 -11.89 -11.82
N LEU A 148 -19.46 -13.11 -11.72
CA LEU A 148 -19.55 -14.12 -12.76
C LEU A 148 -20.30 -15.34 -12.23
N ARG A 149 -21.21 -15.87 -13.02
CA ARG A 149 -21.92 -17.12 -12.70
C ARG A 149 -20.92 -18.29 -12.78
N PRO A 150 -20.85 -19.19 -11.78
CA PRO A 150 -19.93 -20.32 -11.80
C PRO A 150 -20.10 -21.24 -13.02
N GLU A 151 -21.32 -21.30 -13.54
CA GLU A 151 -21.67 -22.03 -14.75
C GLU A 151 -21.32 -21.18 -15.97
N GLY A 152 -20.19 -21.47 -16.62
CA GLY A 152 -19.79 -20.81 -17.87
C GLY A 152 -19.19 -19.41 -17.71
N TRP A 153 -18.99 -18.92 -16.49
CA TRP A 153 -18.41 -17.59 -16.20
C TRP A 153 -19.17 -16.44 -16.85
N GLU A 154 -20.48 -16.56 -17.02
CA GLU A 154 -21.30 -15.50 -17.59
C GLU A 154 -21.38 -14.31 -16.64
N ILE A 155 -21.30 -13.08 -17.19
CA ILE A 155 -21.41 -11.85 -16.39
C ILE A 155 -22.81 -11.73 -15.80
N ALA A 156 -22.91 -11.76 -14.48
CA ALA A 156 -24.13 -11.42 -13.77
C ALA A 156 -24.26 -9.88 -13.75
N ARG A 157 -24.85 -9.30 -14.82
CA ARG A 157 -24.87 -7.84 -15.04
C ARG A 157 -25.53 -7.07 -13.91
N GLU A 158 -26.70 -7.49 -13.43
CA GLU A 158 -27.40 -6.81 -12.32
C GLU A 158 -26.60 -6.85 -11.02
N GLU A 159 -25.97 -7.98 -10.71
CA GLU A 159 -25.14 -8.12 -9.51
C GLU A 159 -23.83 -7.32 -9.64
N THR A 160 -23.22 -7.31 -10.81
CA THR A 160 -22.04 -6.49 -11.12
C THR A 160 -22.32 -5.01 -10.93
N LEU A 161 -23.46 -4.52 -11.44
CA LEU A 161 -23.89 -3.13 -11.23
C LEU A 161 -24.10 -2.82 -9.75
N ARG A 162 -24.78 -3.72 -9.01
CA ARG A 162 -25.00 -3.59 -7.57
C ARG A 162 -23.69 -3.56 -6.79
N LEU A 163 -22.78 -4.50 -7.05
CA LEU A 163 -21.46 -4.57 -6.41
C LEU A 163 -20.64 -3.31 -6.65
N ARG A 164 -20.64 -2.79 -7.89
CA ARG A 164 -19.93 -1.54 -8.20
C ARG A 164 -20.54 -0.34 -7.50
N GLU A 165 -21.87 -0.28 -7.38
CA GLU A 165 -22.53 0.77 -6.61
C GLU A 165 -22.17 0.65 -5.12
N GLU A 166 -22.23 -0.55 -4.54
CA GLU A 166 -21.82 -0.79 -3.15
C GLU A 166 -20.36 -0.40 -2.90
N ILE A 167 -19.44 -0.76 -3.80
CA ILE A 167 -18.03 -0.36 -3.73
C ILE A 167 -17.90 1.17 -3.83
N ARG A 168 -18.64 1.83 -4.74
CA ARG A 168 -18.63 3.30 -4.87
C ARG A 168 -19.14 3.99 -3.61
N GLN A 169 -20.24 3.52 -3.03
CA GLN A 169 -20.78 4.04 -1.78
C GLN A 169 -19.82 3.79 -0.59
N ALA A 170 -19.19 2.63 -0.53
CA ALA A 170 -18.24 2.26 0.52
C ALA A 170 -16.91 3.03 0.45
N ARG A 171 -16.49 3.49 -0.74
CA ARG A 171 -15.26 4.30 -0.92
C ARG A 171 -15.31 5.63 -0.18
N GLY A 172 -16.51 6.11 0.18
CA GLY A 172 -16.71 7.37 0.90
C GLY A 172 -16.21 8.60 0.11
N ARG A 173 -16.32 9.79 0.72
CA ARG A 173 -15.74 11.00 0.13
C ARG A 173 -14.23 10.90 0.22
N LEU A 174 -13.54 10.86 -0.92
CA LEU A 174 -12.08 10.93 -0.97
C LEU A 174 -11.61 12.12 -0.13
N LYS A 175 -10.83 11.84 0.92
CA LYS A 175 -10.21 12.90 1.72
C LYS A 175 -9.15 13.56 0.84
N VAL A 176 -9.55 14.64 0.18
CA VAL A 176 -8.62 15.48 -0.57
C VAL A 176 -7.65 16.05 0.45
N ILE A 177 -6.44 15.50 0.47
CA ILE A 177 -5.33 16.08 1.21
C ILE A 177 -5.10 17.46 0.60
N ASP A 178 -5.11 18.49 1.41
CA ASP A 178 -4.82 19.85 0.94
C ASP A 178 -3.42 19.86 0.31
N ARG A 179 -3.39 19.97 -1.02
CA ARG A 179 -2.15 20.06 -1.81
C ARG A 179 -1.75 21.53 -2.04
N GLY A 180 -2.40 22.47 -1.35
CA GLY A 180 -2.31 23.90 -1.59
C GLY A 180 -3.31 24.38 -2.65
N GLU A 181 -3.38 25.71 -2.82
CA GLU A 181 -4.35 26.38 -3.70
C GLU A 181 -4.33 25.92 -5.16
N GLY A 182 -3.17 25.46 -5.64
CA GLY A 182 -2.98 25.06 -7.04
C GLY A 182 -3.90 23.93 -7.50
N PHE A 183 -4.12 22.89 -6.69
CA PHE A 183 -4.99 21.78 -7.10
C PHE A 183 -6.47 22.21 -7.18
N GLN A 184 -6.92 23.03 -6.23
CA GLN A 184 -8.27 23.58 -6.23
C GLN A 184 -8.48 24.57 -7.38
N GLN A 185 -7.46 25.34 -7.73
CA GLN A 185 -7.47 26.21 -8.90
C GLN A 185 -7.57 25.40 -10.20
N LEU A 186 -6.80 24.32 -10.35
CA LEU A 186 -6.88 23.45 -11.52
C LEU A 186 -8.26 22.80 -11.69
N LEU A 187 -8.93 22.44 -10.59
CA LEU A 187 -10.32 21.97 -10.61
C LEU A 187 -11.29 23.08 -11.06
N ARG A 188 -11.18 24.28 -10.49
CA ARG A 188 -12.02 25.44 -10.87
C ARG A 188 -11.84 25.87 -12.32
N GLU A 189 -10.62 25.80 -12.83
CA GLU A 189 -10.28 26.13 -14.22
C GLU A 189 -10.64 25.01 -15.21
N GLY A 190 -11.16 23.87 -14.73
CA GLY A 190 -11.49 22.71 -15.58
C GLY A 190 -10.28 22.03 -16.22
N ARG A 191 -9.06 22.33 -15.75
CA ARG A 191 -7.81 21.74 -16.24
C ARG A 191 -7.58 20.33 -15.69
N VAL A 192 -8.20 20.02 -14.55
CA VAL A 192 -8.27 18.70 -13.94
C VAL A 192 -9.73 18.40 -13.68
N SER A 193 -10.17 17.19 -14.01
CA SER A 193 -11.48 16.66 -13.62
C SER A 193 -11.29 15.54 -12.61
N LEU A 194 -12.05 15.60 -11.51
CA LEU A 194 -12.19 14.46 -10.61
C LEU A 194 -13.30 13.57 -11.16
N THR A 195 -12.92 12.56 -11.93
CA THR A 195 -13.86 11.53 -12.35
C THR A 195 -13.83 10.42 -11.30
N THR A 196 -14.93 10.22 -10.59
CA THR A 196 -15.32 8.86 -10.22
C THR A 196 -15.79 8.17 -11.49
N SER A 197 -15.84 6.85 -11.49
CA SER A 197 -16.07 5.97 -12.64
C SER A 197 -17.40 6.16 -13.37
N ASP A 198 -18.17 7.20 -13.02
CA ASP A 198 -19.55 7.45 -13.39
C ASP A 198 -19.69 8.35 -14.66
N GLU A 199 -18.58 8.85 -15.23
CA GLU A 199 -18.60 9.78 -16.38
C GLU A 199 -17.86 9.24 -17.63
N GLY A 200 -18.10 7.98 -17.98
CA GLY A 200 -17.66 7.35 -19.23
C GLY A 200 -18.83 6.89 -20.08
#